data_AF-A0A3P3TYS1-F1
#
_entry.id   AF-A0A3P3TYS1-F1
#
_cell.length_a   1.000
_cell.length_b   1.000
_cell.length_c   1.000
_cell.angle_alpha   90.00
_cell.angle_beta   90.00
_cell.angle_gamma   90.00
#
_symmetry.space_group_name_H-M   'P 1'
#
loop_
_entity.id
_entity.type
_entity.pdbx_description
1 polymer ?
#
loop_
_entity_poly.entity_id
_entity_poly.type
_entity_poly.pdbx_seq_one_letter_code
_entity_poly.pdbx_strand_id
1 'polypeptide(L)'
;MEKLDTVEDNAILTSTITEAEKTFGNASVVFSKLTFPDTLPPDVRLPLNDLNQYFSIGFKSLEQSMGSFLVYLDRNDPAAFDSFSIKLDEGISFIDGGLTSLAAQRMKLFPKILHGKDAWVLAKKRLYELRPR
;
A
#
# COMPACT_ATOMS: atom_id res chain seq x y z
N MET A 1 25.80 -6.37 29.34
CA MET A 1 24.70 -7.17 28.78
C MET A 1 23.43 -6.40 29.10
N GLU A 2 23.09 -5.47 28.23
CA GLU A 2 22.07 -4.46 28.44
C GLU A 2 20.71 -5.11 28.21
N LYS A 3 20.00 -5.40 29.32
CA LYS A 3 18.61 -5.88 29.34
C LYS A 3 17.74 -4.70 29.76
N LEU A 4 17.64 -3.70 28.90
CA LEU A 4 16.80 -2.50 29.04
C LEU A 4 16.53 -2.07 27.60
N ASP A 5 15.36 -2.45 27.03
CA ASP A 5 14.73 -1.79 25.85
C ASP A 5 13.54 -2.57 25.26
N THR A 6 13.38 -3.87 25.57
CA THR A 6 12.37 -4.72 24.87
C THR A 6 10.90 -4.34 25.07
N VAL A 7 10.54 -3.63 26.15
CA VAL A 7 9.14 -3.29 26.43
C VAL A 7 8.73 -1.97 25.75
N GLU A 8 9.64 -0.99 25.75
CA GLU A 8 9.42 0.29 25.08
C GLU A 8 9.44 0.13 23.56
N ASP A 9 10.39 -0.66 23.04
CA ASP A 9 10.46 -1.03 21.63
C ASP A 9 9.21 -1.75 21.15
N ASN A 10 8.68 -2.69 21.94
CA ASN A 10 7.45 -3.40 21.61
C ASN A 10 6.23 -2.47 21.62
N ALA A 11 6.15 -1.53 22.56
CA ALA A 11 5.06 -0.55 22.61
C ALA A 11 5.11 0.41 21.41
N ILE A 12 6.29 0.88 21.03
CA ILE A 12 6.52 1.72 19.84
C ILE A 12 6.15 0.94 18.57
N LEU A 13 6.57 -0.31 18.46
CA LEU A 13 6.24 -1.17 17.33
C LEU A 13 4.73 -1.36 17.21
N THR A 14 4.04 -1.77 18.28
CA THR A 14 2.59 -1.96 18.28
C THR A 14 1.85 -0.67 17.93
N SER A 15 2.27 0.47 18.45
CA SER A 15 1.69 1.78 18.10
C SER A 15 1.86 2.09 16.62
N THR A 16 3.07 1.89 16.08
CA THR A 16 3.38 2.15 14.67
C THR A 16 2.54 1.28 13.73
N ILE A 17 2.40 0.00 14.04
CA ILE A 17 1.61 -0.93 13.23
C ILE A 17 0.12 -0.58 13.31
N THR A 18 -0.39 -0.20 14.48
CA THR A 18 -1.79 0.24 14.66
C THR A 18 -2.08 1.52 13.87
N GLU A 19 -1.13 2.46 13.84
CA GLU A 19 -1.27 3.68 13.03
C GLU A 19 -1.23 3.38 11.53
N ALA A 20 -0.34 2.48 11.10
CA ALA A 20 -0.27 2.02 9.71
C ALA A 20 -1.58 1.34 9.28
N GLU A 21 -2.14 0.43 10.10
CA GLU A 21 -3.42 -0.22 9.87
C GLU A 21 -4.53 0.81 9.61
N LYS A 22 -4.68 1.78 10.52
CA LYS A 22 -5.67 2.86 10.40
C LYS A 22 -5.45 3.70 9.14
N THR A 23 -4.20 4.03 8.85
CA THR A 23 -3.83 4.84 7.68
C THR A 23 -4.19 4.12 6.38
N PHE A 24 -3.88 2.82 6.27
CA PHE A 24 -4.25 2.01 5.13
C PHE A 24 -5.77 1.84 5.01
N GLY A 25 -6.49 1.59 6.10
CA GLY A 25 -7.95 1.51 6.09
C GLY A 25 -8.60 2.83 5.62
N ASN A 26 -8.11 3.96 6.12
CA ASN A 26 -8.57 5.28 5.68
C ASN A 26 -8.28 5.54 4.20
N ALA A 27 -7.07 5.20 3.74
CA ALA A 27 -6.70 5.33 2.33
C ALA A 27 -7.61 4.47 1.44
N SER A 28 -7.86 3.22 1.83
CA SER A 28 -8.78 2.32 1.11
C SER A 28 -10.17 2.97 0.95
N VAL A 29 -10.73 3.50 2.04
CA VAL A 29 -12.03 4.19 2.02
C VAL A 29 -12.00 5.41 1.11
N VAL A 30 -10.95 6.24 1.16
CA VAL A 30 -10.82 7.42 0.30
C VAL A 30 -10.83 7.03 -1.17
N PHE A 31 -10.04 6.02 -1.57
CA PHE A 31 -10.02 5.55 -2.95
C PHE A 31 -11.34 4.93 -3.40
N SER A 32 -12.01 4.14 -2.55
CA SER A 32 -13.31 3.55 -2.88
C SER A 32 -14.42 4.57 -3.14
N LYS A 33 -14.31 5.76 -2.55
CA LYS A 33 -15.29 6.85 -2.66
C LYS A 33 -14.91 7.88 -3.72
N LEU A 34 -13.73 7.75 -4.30
CA LEU A 34 -13.25 8.72 -5.28
C LEU A 34 -14.02 8.50 -6.58
N THR A 35 -14.78 9.51 -6.97
CA THR A 35 -15.56 9.51 -8.21
C THR A 35 -15.00 10.55 -9.16
N PHE A 36 -15.08 10.25 -10.45
CA PHE A 36 -14.66 11.17 -11.50
C PHE A 36 -15.90 11.77 -12.17
N PRO A 37 -15.85 13.06 -12.58
CA PRO A 37 -16.96 13.70 -13.26
C PRO A 37 -17.38 12.95 -14.52
N ASP A 38 -18.69 12.83 -14.75
CA ASP A 38 -19.23 12.24 -15.98
C ASP A 38 -18.95 13.09 -17.23
N THR A 39 -18.46 14.31 -17.04
CA THR A 39 -17.94 15.17 -18.11
C THR A 39 -16.61 14.66 -18.67
N LEU A 40 -15.92 13.72 -18.01
CA LEU A 40 -14.73 13.10 -18.57
C LEU A 40 -15.12 12.05 -19.64
N PRO A 41 -14.40 12.04 -20.77
CA PRO A 41 -14.57 11.01 -21.79
C PRO A 41 -14.49 9.58 -21.19
N PRO A 42 -15.35 8.63 -21.64
CA PRO A 42 -15.37 7.27 -21.08
C PRO A 42 -14.02 6.54 -21.16
N ASP A 43 -13.24 6.80 -22.20
CA ASP A 43 -11.89 6.24 -22.41
C ASP A 43 -10.85 6.75 -21.40
N VAL A 44 -11.14 7.85 -20.70
CA VAL A 44 -10.34 8.38 -19.58
C VAL A 44 -10.96 8.01 -18.24
N ARG A 45 -12.28 8.12 -18.12
CA ARG A 45 -13.02 7.90 -16.87
C ARG A 45 -12.98 6.44 -16.40
N LEU A 46 -13.15 5.48 -17.31
CA LEU A 46 -13.17 4.06 -16.95
C LEU A 46 -11.81 3.59 -16.40
N PRO A 47 -10.66 3.86 -17.04
CA PRO A 47 -9.38 3.48 -16.47
C PRO A 47 -9.06 4.15 -15.13
N LEU A 48 -9.53 5.37 -14.92
CA LEU A 48 -9.37 6.07 -13.65
C LEU A 48 -10.22 5.42 -12.53
N ASN A 49 -11.42 4.93 -12.84
CA ASN A 49 -12.21 4.13 -11.90
C ASN A 49 -11.52 2.81 -11.55
N ASP A 50 -10.96 2.11 -12.53
CA ASP A 50 -10.22 0.87 -12.30
C ASP A 50 -8.98 1.13 -11.41
N LEU A 51 -8.29 2.25 -11.64
CA LEU A 51 -7.20 2.73 -10.79
C LEU A 51 -7.59 2.88 -9.32
N ASN A 52 -8.75 3.49 -9.07
CA ASN A 52 -9.26 3.62 -7.70
C ASN A 52 -9.52 2.26 -7.06
N GLN A 53 -10.02 1.29 -7.83
CA GLN A 53 -10.22 -0.07 -7.32
C GLN A 53 -8.89 -0.74 -6.97
N TYR A 54 -7.86 -0.64 -7.82
CA TYR A 54 -6.54 -1.18 -7.52
C TYR A 54 -5.99 -0.63 -6.19
N PHE A 55 -6.01 0.70 -6.01
CA PHE A 55 -5.54 1.30 -4.76
C PHE A 55 -6.43 0.95 -3.57
N SER A 56 -7.75 0.97 -3.74
CA SER A 56 -8.70 0.62 -2.68
C SER A 56 -8.46 -0.80 -2.16
N ILE A 57 -8.30 -1.78 -3.07
CA ILE A 57 -8.04 -3.17 -2.71
C ILE A 57 -6.65 -3.30 -2.10
N GLY A 58 -5.63 -2.69 -2.72
CA GLY A 58 -4.25 -2.75 -2.24
C GLY A 58 -4.11 -2.23 -0.80
N PHE A 59 -4.68 -1.06 -0.51
CA PHE A 59 -4.69 -0.51 0.84
C PHE A 59 -5.54 -1.34 1.80
N LYS A 60 -6.64 -1.96 1.36
CA LYS A 60 -7.42 -2.86 2.22
C LYS A 60 -6.62 -4.10 2.62
N SER A 61 -5.86 -4.67 1.70
CA SER A 61 -4.98 -5.80 1.98
C SER A 61 -3.83 -5.41 2.92
N LEU A 62 -3.25 -4.22 2.77
CA LEU A 62 -2.25 -3.72 3.71
C LEU A 62 -2.80 -3.47 5.12
N GLU A 63 -4.03 -2.96 5.25
CA GLU A 63 -4.73 -2.88 6.54
C GLU A 63 -4.86 -4.27 7.18
N GLN A 64 -5.36 -5.26 6.44
CA GLN A 64 -5.51 -6.64 6.91
C GLN A 64 -4.17 -7.30 7.29
N SER A 65 -3.11 -6.95 6.56
CA SER A 65 -1.74 -7.38 6.85
C SER A 65 -1.29 -6.85 8.21
N MET A 66 -1.45 -5.54 8.47
CA MET A 66 -1.10 -4.95 9.77
C MET A 66 -1.92 -5.55 10.91
N GLY A 67 -3.23 -5.74 10.72
CA GLY A 67 -4.09 -6.41 11.71
C GLY A 67 -3.65 -7.84 12.02
N SER A 68 -3.25 -8.61 11.00
CA SER A 68 -2.70 -9.96 11.20
C SER A 68 -1.38 -9.94 11.96
N PHE A 69 -0.53 -8.94 11.70
CA PHE A 69 0.73 -8.78 12.41
C PHE A 69 0.53 -8.42 13.89
N LEU A 70 -0.47 -7.59 14.21
CA LEU A 70 -0.85 -7.31 15.61
C LEU A 70 -1.29 -8.58 16.34
N VAL A 71 -2.08 -9.44 15.70
CA VAL A 71 -2.48 -10.74 16.27
C VAL A 71 -1.27 -11.64 16.48
N TYR A 72 -0.32 -11.66 15.54
CA TYR A 72 0.93 -12.39 15.71
C TYR A 72 1.74 -11.89 16.91
N LEU A 73 1.90 -10.57 17.07
CA LEU A 73 2.63 -10.00 18.21
C LEU A 73 1.96 -10.32 19.56
N ASP A 74 0.64 -10.34 19.62
CA ASP A 74 -0.13 -10.66 20.83
C ASP A 74 -0.04 -12.15 21.22
N ARG A 75 -0.13 -13.04 20.22
CA ARG A 75 -0.37 -14.48 20.45
C ARG A 75 0.78 -15.39 20.07
N ASN A 76 1.80 -14.87 19.39
CA ASN A 76 2.83 -15.65 18.69
C ASN A 76 2.23 -16.74 17.77
N ASP A 77 1.10 -16.45 17.13
CA ASP A 77 0.38 -17.40 16.28
C ASP A 77 0.99 -17.44 14.86
N PRO A 78 1.62 -18.56 14.43
CA PRO A 78 2.23 -18.66 13.10
C PRO A 78 1.23 -18.44 11.95
N ALA A 79 -0.04 -18.83 12.13
CA ALA A 79 -1.06 -18.62 11.09
C ALA A 79 -1.36 -17.13 10.87
N ALA A 80 -1.25 -16.32 11.93
CA ALA A 80 -1.37 -14.87 11.82
C ALA A 80 -0.18 -14.25 11.07
N PHE A 81 1.03 -14.81 11.24
CA PHE A 81 2.21 -14.37 10.47
C PHE A 81 2.12 -14.74 8.98
N ASP A 82 1.60 -15.93 8.67
CA ASP A 82 1.33 -16.34 7.28
C ASP A 82 0.30 -15.40 6.63
N SER A 83 -0.79 -15.10 7.35
CA SER A 83 -1.81 -14.14 6.90
C SER A 83 -1.23 -12.75 6.67
N PHE A 84 -0.38 -12.26 7.59
CA PHE A 84 0.35 -11.01 7.43
C PHE A 84 1.13 -10.98 6.11
N SER A 85 1.92 -12.02 5.83
CA SER A 85 2.79 -12.10 4.67
C SER A 85 2.01 -12.15 3.36
N ILE A 86 0.96 -12.98 3.29
CA ILE A 86 0.08 -13.09 2.11
C ILE A 86 -0.59 -11.75 1.81
N LYS A 87 -1.14 -11.10 2.84
CA LYS A 87 -1.85 -9.82 2.68
C LYS A 87 -0.92 -8.65 2.35
N LEU A 88 0.32 -8.69 2.84
CA LEU A 88 1.36 -7.73 2.47
C LEU A 88 1.66 -7.82 0.97
N ASP A 89 1.93 -9.03 0.47
CA ASP A 89 2.26 -9.25 -0.93
C ASP A 89 1.08 -8.95 -1.87
N GLU A 90 -0.13 -9.33 -1.47
CA GLU A 90 -1.36 -8.97 -2.18
C GLU A 90 -1.51 -7.44 -2.26
N GLY A 91 -1.37 -6.74 -1.14
CA GLY A 91 -1.48 -5.28 -1.07
C GLY A 91 -0.46 -4.56 -1.97
N ILE A 92 0.81 -4.98 -1.90
CA ILE A 92 1.89 -4.44 -2.74
C ILE A 92 1.58 -4.68 -4.22
N SER A 93 1.13 -5.88 -4.58
CA SER A 93 0.85 -6.25 -5.98
C SER A 93 -0.27 -5.40 -6.58
N PHE A 94 -1.35 -5.13 -5.83
CA PHE A 94 -2.42 -4.26 -6.27
C PHE A 94 -1.96 -2.79 -6.44
N ILE A 95 -1.14 -2.28 -5.51
CA ILE A 95 -0.56 -0.93 -5.62
C ILE A 95 0.36 -0.82 -6.84
N ASP A 96 1.21 -1.82 -7.08
CA ASP A 96 2.08 -1.88 -8.26
C ASP A 96 1.26 -1.92 -9.56
N GLY A 97 0.19 -2.71 -9.60
CA GLY A 97 -0.74 -2.77 -10.73
C GLY A 97 -1.44 -1.43 -10.99
N GLY A 98 -1.89 -0.76 -9.91
CA GLY A 98 -2.45 0.58 -9.96
C GLY A 98 -1.44 1.59 -10.53
N LEU A 99 -0.23 1.66 -10.00
CA LEU A 99 0.79 2.61 -10.46
C LEU A 99 1.23 2.36 -11.90
N THR A 100 1.31 1.11 -12.32
CA THR A 100 1.58 0.74 -13.71
C THR A 100 0.46 1.22 -14.63
N SER A 101 -0.80 1.02 -14.22
CA SER A 101 -1.97 1.50 -14.96
C SER A 101 -1.98 3.04 -15.05
N LEU A 102 -1.62 3.73 -13.97
CA LEU A 102 -1.55 5.19 -13.92
C LEU A 102 -0.49 5.72 -14.87
N ALA A 103 0.70 5.12 -14.87
CA ALA A 103 1.78 5.46 -15.79
C ALA A 103 1.34 5.29 -17.25
N ALA A 104 0.66 4.18 -17.57
CA ALA A 104 0.13 3.93 -18.91
C ALA A 104 -0.90 4.98 -19.33
N GLN A 105 -1.83 5.38 -18.44
CA GLN A 105 -2.79 6.44 -18.73
C GLN A 105 -2.11 7.81 -18.89
N ARG A 106 -1.12 8.11 -18.05
CA ARG A 106 -0.33 9.34 -18.17
C ARG A 106 0.40 9.43 -19.52
N MET A 107 0.96 8.33 -20.02
CA MET A 107 1.61 8.28 -21.34
C MET A 107 0.63 8.55 -22.47
N LYS A 108 -0.61 8.04 -22.38
CA LYS A 108 -1.67 8.30 -23.37
C LYS A 108 -2.10 9.77 -23.38
N LEU A 109 -2.27 10.35 -22.19
CA LEU A 109 -2.76 11.72 -22.03
C LEU A 109 -1.68 12.78 -22.29
N PHE A 110 -0.42 12.49 -21.96
CA PHE A 110 0.69 13.44 -22.04
C PHE A 110 1.97 12.82 -22.64
N PRO A 111 1.94 12.40 -23.92
CA PRO A 111 3.05 11.68 -24.56
C PRO A 111 4.37 12.48 -24.67
N LYS A 112 4.33 13.80 -24.49
CA LYS A 112 5.50 14.70 -24.65
C LYS A 112 6.19 15.14 -23.34
N ILE A 113 5.69 14.75 -22.16
CA ILE A 113 6.11 15.37 -20.87
C ILE A 113 7.06 14.49 -20.02
N LEU A 114 7.42 13.28 -20.43
CA LEU A 114 8.23 12.37 -19.59
C LEU A 114 9.75 12.51 -19.80
N HIS A 115 10.30 13.67 -19.43
CA HIS A 115 11.73 13.85 -19.14
C HIS A 115 11.92 14.16 -17.65
N GLY A 116 11.74 13.18 -16.78
CA GLY A 116 11.98 13.36 -15.35
C GLY A 116 11.79 12.06 -14.58
N LYS A 117 12.83 11.66 -13.83
CA LYS A 117 12.85 10.40 -13.07
C LYS A 117 11.63 10.34 -12.15
N ASP A 118 10.81 9.31 -12.35
CA ASP A 118 9.60 9.06 -11.60
C ASP A 118 9.91 8.91 -10.10
N ALA A 119 9.27 9.72 -9.25
CA ALA A 119 9.41 9.64 -7.81
C ALA A 119 9.10 8.23 -7.27
N TRP A 120 8.26 7.49 -7.99
CA TRP A 120 7.97 6.09 -7.69
C TRP A 120 9.17 5.16 -7.86
N VAL A 121 9.98 5.34 -8.90
CA VAL A 121 11.20 4.54 -9.12
C VAL A 121 12.21 4.76 -7.99
N LEU A 122 12.30 5.99 -7.48
CA LEU A 122 13.14 6.33 -6.33
C LEU A 122 12.62 5.69 -5.03
N ALA A 123 11.32 5.78 -4.77
CA ALA A 123 10.69 5.18 -3.58
C ALA A 123 10.82 3.65 -3.58
N LYS A 124 10.56 3.00 -4.73
CA LYS A 124 10.65 1.54 -4.90
C LYS A 124 12.07 1.02 -4.71
N LYS A 125 13.07 1.73 -5.26
CA LYS A 125 14.49 1.40 -5.03
C LYS A 125 14.82 1.42 -3.53
N ARG A 126 14.34 2.43 -2.82
CA ARG A 126 14.58 2.57 -1.38
C ARG A 126 13.92 1.45 -0.58
N LEU A 127 12.72 1.03 -0.97
CA LEU A 127 11.97 -0.03 -0.32
C LEU A 127 12.65 -1.41 -0.48
N TYR A 128 13.22 -1.69 -1.66
CA TYR A 128 14.01 -2.91 -1.88
C TYR A 128 15.36 -2.89 -1.15
N GLU A 129 16.02 -1.75 -1.05
CA GLU A 129 17.26 -1.59 -0.26
C GLU A 129 17.06 -1.87 1.24
N LEU A 130 15.82 -1.77 1.73
CA LEU A 130 15.47 -1.99 3.13
C LEU A 130 15.07 -3.45 3.46
N ARG A 131 14.91 -4.35 2.48
CA ARG A 131 14.68 -5.78 2.76
C ARG A 131 15.99 -6.45 3.18
N PRO A 132 16.05 -7.12 4.36
CA PRO A 132 17.17 -8.00 4.70
C PRO A 132 17.25 -9.15 3.69
N ARG A 133 18.48 -9.53 3.31
CA ARG A 133 18.75 -10.70 2.47
C ARG A 133 18.56 -12.00 3.24
#